data_AF-A0A534AE67-F1
#
_entry.id   AF-A0A534AE67-F1
#
_cell.length_a   1.000
_cell.length_b   1.000
_cell.length_c   1.000
_cell.angle_alpha   90.00
_cell.angle_beta   90.00
_cell.angle_gamma   90.00
#
_symmetry.space_group_name_H-M   'P 1'
#
loop_
_entity.id
_entity.type
_entity.pdbx_description
1 polymer ?
#
loop_
_entity_poly.entity_id
_entity_poly.type
_entity_poly.pdbx_seq_one_letter_code
_entity_poly.pdbx_strand_id
1 'polypeptide(L)'
;ADAWLSSLGAAELSEVEVFACGPTPMLEASANLARRHGVPCQVSLEEFMACAVGGCAGCTVQVRTSAGPAMKRVCVDGPVFDAYSVF
;
A
#
# COMPACT_ATOMS: atom_id res chain seq x y z
N ALA A 1 -16.85 -4.08 -3.39
CA ALA A 1 -15.55 -4.78 -3.53
C ALA A 1 -15.59 -6.14 -2.85
N ASP A 2 -15.81 -6.23 -1.54
CA ASP A 2 -15.80 -7.51 -0.79
C ASP A 2 -16.75 -8.59 -1.33
N ALA A 3 -18.00 -8.23 -1.64
CA ALA A 3 -18.97 -9.15 -2.23
C ALA A 3 -18.55 -9.69 -3.61
N TRP A 4 -17.83 -8.88 -4.40
CA TRP A 4 -17.35 -9.28 -5.72
C TRP A 4 -16.15 -10.22 -5.60
N LEU A 5 -15.15 -9.88 -4.77
CA LEU A 5 -13.99 -10.74 -4.50
C LEU A 5 -14.42 -12.11 -3.94
N SER A 6 -15.39 -12.12 -3.03
CA SER A 6 -15.97 -13.34 -2.45
C SER A 6 -16.67 -14.25 -3.47
N SER A 7 -17.02 -13.73 -4.64
CA SER A 7 -17.72 -14.50 -5.69
C SER A 7 -16.77 -15.21 -6.67
N LEU A 8 -15.48 -14.87 -6.64
CA LEU A 8 -14.48 -15.38 -7.58
C LEU A 8 -13.88 -16.72 -7.12
N GLY A 9 -13.57 -17.59 -8.08
CA GLY A 9 -12.78 -18.79 -7.84
C GLY A 9 -11.29 -18.49 -7.69
N ALA A 10 -10.52 -19.49 -7.25
CA ALA A 10 -9.08 -19.33 -6.99
C ALA A 10 -8.27 -18.90 -8.24
N ALA A 11 -8.62 -19.41 -9.42
CA ALA A 11 -7.97 -19.06 -10.68
C ALA A 11 -8.32 -17.63 -11.16
N GLU A 12 -9.47 -17.09 -10.75
CA GLU A 12 -9.85 -15.71 -11.07
C GLU A 12 -9.17 -14.75 -10.09
N LEU A 13 -9.12 -15.10 -8.80
CA LEU A 13 -8.43 -14.31 -7.78
C LEU A 13 -6.93 -14.16 -8.06
N SER A 14 -6.27 -15.12 -8.70
CA SER A 14 -4.86 -14.99 -9.07
C SER A 14 -4.60 -13.91 -10.13
N GLU A 15 -5.63 -13.47 -10.83
CA GLU A 15 -5.57 -12.43 -11.86
C GLU A 15 -6.07 -11.06 -11.34
N VAL A 16 -6.28 -10.91 -10.03
CA VAL A 16 -6.80 -9.69 -9.40
C VAL A 16 -5.72 -9.00 -8.57
N GLU A 17 -5.59 -7.69 -8.73
CA GLU A 17 -4.78 -6.82 -7.88
C GLU A 17 -5.60 -5.59 -7.46
N VAL A 18 -5.42 -5.14 -6.21
CA VAL A 18 -6.10 -3.97 -5.65
C VAL A 18 -5.17 -2.76 -5.68
N PHE A 19 -5.63 -1.66 -6.26
CA PHE A 19 -4.94 -0.37 -6.23
C PHE A 19 -5.79 0.64 -5.46
N ALA A 20 -5.19 1.40 -4.54
CA ALA A 20 -5.90 2.40 -3.76
C ALA A 20 -5.08 3.69 -3.57
N CYS A 21 -5.77 4.83 -3.60
CA CYS A 21 -5.27 6.14 -3.20
C CYS A 21 -6.36 6.85 -2.38
N GLY A 22 -5.98 7.61 -1.36
CA GLY A 22 -6.91 8.35 -0.50
C GLY A 22 -6.46 8.36 0.96
N PRO A 23 -7.36 8.71 1.91
CA PRO A 23 -7.00 8.88 3.30
C PRO A 23 -6.43 7.61 3.93
N THR A 24 -5.47 7.74 4.85
CA THR A 24 -4.80 6.61 5.52
C THR A 24 -5.76 5.54 6.05
N PRO A 25 -6.87 5.86 6.74
CA PRO A 25 -7.82 4.83 7.20
C PRO A 25 -8.48 4.04 6.06
N MET A 26 -8.68 4.67 4.90
CA MET A 26 -9.22 4.00 3.72
C MET A 26 -8.19 3.07 3.08
N LEU A 27 -6.91 3.48 3.03
CA LEU A 27 -5.82 2.65 2.54
C LEU A 27 -5.61 1.41 3.43
N GLU A 28 -5.67 1.58 4.75
CA GLU A 28 -5.62 0.47 5.71
C GLU A 28 -6.82 -0.47 5.54
N ALA A 29 -8.03 0.06 5.35
CA ALA A 29 -9.21 -0.76 5.07
C ALA A 29 -9.10 -1.55 3.76
N SER A 30 -8.49 -0.94 2.73
CA SER A 30 -8.23 -1.56 1.42
C SER A 30 -7.18 -2.68 1.52
N ALA A 31 -6.09 -2.44 2.25
CA ALA A 31 -5.08 -3.44 2.55
C ALA A 31 -5.68 -4.65 3.30
N ASN A 32 -6.51 -4.38 4.31
CA ASN A 32 -7.19 -5.43 5.07
C ASN A 32 -8.20 -6.21 4.23
N LEU A 33 -8.93 -5.55 3.32
CA LEU A 33 -9.79 -6.23 2.35
C LEU A 33 -8.99 -7.16 1.46
N ALA A 34 -7.92 -6.67 0.83
CA ALA A 34 -7.07 -7.47 -0.06
C ALA A 34 -6.45 -8.67 0.67
N ARG A 35 -6.00 -8.45 1.92
CA ARG A 35 -5.41 -9.49 2.77
C ARG A 35 -6.38 -10.62 3.08
N ARG A 36 -7.67 -10.32 3.31
CA ARG A 36 -8.70 -11.35 3.54
C ARG A 36 -8.91 -12.25 2.32
N HIS A 37 -8.75 -11.71 1.12
CA HIS A 37 -8.93 -12.43 -0.15
C HIS A 37 -7.62 -12.96 -0.74
N GLY A 38 -6.48 -12.68 -0.09
CA GLY A 38 -5.16 -13.15 -0.53
C GLY A 38 -4.68 -12.55 -1.85
N VAL A 39 -5.19 -11.38 -2.25
CA VAL A 39 -4.83 -10.72 -3.51
C VAL A 39 -3.75 -9.65 -3.30
N PRO A 40 -2.85 -9.36 -4.26
CA PRO A 40 -1.90 -8.25 -4.12
C PRO A 40 -2.59 -6.89 -3.93
N CYS A 41 -1.94 -5.97 -3.22
CA CYS A 41 -2.47 -4.64 -3.00
C CYS A 41 -1.38 -3.56 -3.00
N GLN A 42 -1.58 -2.52 -3.80
CA GLN A 42 -0.74 -1.34 -3.86
C GLN A 42 -1.48 -0.11 -3.36
N VAL A 43 -0.79 0.68 -2.53
CA VAL A 43 -1.32 1.92 -1.95
C VAL A 43 -0.44 3.09 -2.33
N SER A 44 -1.06 4.16 -2.82
CA SER A 44 -0.40 5.44 -3.03
C SER A 44 -0.52 6.26 -1.75
N LEU A 45 0.60 6.44 -1.05
CA LEU A 45 0.65 7.23 0.18
C LEU A 45 0.76 8.72 -0.13
N GLU A 46 0.06 9.51 0.66
CA GLU A 46 0.17 10.97 0.68
C GLU A 46 0.83 11.39 2.00
N GLU A 47 1.92 12.12 1.90
CA GLU A 47 2.65 12.66 3.05
C GLU A 47 3.04 14.12 2.80
N PHE A 48 3.30 14.87 3.86
CA PHE A 48 3.76 16.24 3.71
C PHE A 48 5.15 16.27 3.03
N MET A 49 5.18 16.82 1.82
CA MET A 49 6.40 16.96 1.03
C MET A 49 6.87 18.41 1.02
N ALA A 50 8.02 18.69 1.63
CA ALA A 50 8.66 20.01 1.52
C ALA A 50 9.51 20.11 0.24
N CYS A 51 10.51 19.23 0.08
CA CYS A 51 11.43 19.32 -1.06
C CYS A 51 11.02 18.49 -2.28
N ALA A 52 10.23 17.42 -2.10
CA ALA A 52 9.84 16.44 -3.12
C ALA A 52 10.99 15.80 -3.96
N VAL A 53 12.26 16.02 -3.60
CA VAL A 53 13.45 15.50 -4.32
C VAL A 53 14.34 14.61 -3.43
N GLY A 54 13.81 14.15 -2.30
CA GLY A 54 14.49 13.23 -1.38
C GLY A 54 15.54 13.86 -0.46
N GLY A 55 15.81 15.17 -0.58
CA GLY A 55 16.84 15.87 0.19
C GLY A 55 16.48 16.15 1.65
N CYS A 56 15.21 16.47 1.96
CA CYS A 56 14.80 16.85 3.32
C CYS A 56 14.34 15.69 4.22
N ALA A 57 14.02 14.53 3.63
CA ALA A 57 13.44 13.36 4.32
C ALA A 57 12.14 13.62 5.15
N GLY A 58 11.44 14.75 4.90
CA GLY A 58 10.21 15.09 5.62
C GLY A 58 9.00 14.19 5.30
N CYS A 59 8.98 13.55 4.12
CA CYS A 59 7.91 12.65 3.69
C CYS A 59 8.26 11.17 3.98
N THR A 60 8.90 10.89 5.11
CA THR A 60 9.31 9.51 5.43
C THR A 60 8.18 8.71 6.07
N VAL A 61 8.03 7.47 5.63
CA VAL A 61 7.10 6.48 6.17
C VAL A 61 7.86 5.24 6.60
N GLN A 62 7.36 4.55 7.63
CA GLN A 62 7.92 3.27 8.04
C GLN A 62 7.32 2.15 7.18
N VAL A 63 8.17 1.29 6.63
CA VAL A 63 7.79 0.06 5.93
C VAL A 63 8.42 -1.15 6.60
N ARG A 64 7.74 -2.30 6.57
CA ARG A 64 8.26 -3.59 7.01
C ARG A 64 9.08 -4.21 5.89
N THR A 65 10.30 -4.64 6.20
CA THR A 65 11.18 -5.37 5.29
C THR A 65 11.62 -6.68 5.92
N SER A 66 12.25 -7.57 5.14
CA SER A 66 12.84 -8.82 5.65
C SER A 66 13.95 -8.59 6.68
N ALA A 67 14.59 -7.42 6.68
CA ALA A 67 15.62 -7.04 7.64
C ALA A 67 15.08 -6.28 8.87
N GLY A 68 13.76 -6.05 8.95
CA GLY A 68 13.11 -5.26 10.00
C GLY A 68 12.44 -3.98 9.46
N PRO A 69 11.97 -3.09 10.35
CA PRO A 69 11.38 -1.81 9.95
C PRO A 69 12.43 -0.89 9.32
N ALA A 70 12.05 -0.21 8.24
CA ALA A 70 12.89 0.77 7.55
C ALA A 70 12.10 2.04 7.24
N MET A 71 12.76 3.20 7.24
CA MET A 71 12.16 4.45 6.81
C MET A 71 12.39 4.65 5.30
N LYS A 72 11.32 4.92 4.56
CA LYS A 72 11.32 5.17 3.11
C LYS A 72 10.72 6.54 2.84
N ARG A 73 11.23 7.27 1.86
CA ARG A 73 10.73 8.61 1.49
C ARG A 73 9.68 8.47 0.40
N VAL A 74 8.46 8.90 0.66
CA VAL A 74 7.34 8.82 -0.31
C VAL A 74 7.70 9.48 -1.64
N CYS A 75 8.44 10.60 -1.64
CA CYS A 75 8.78 11.33 -2.86
C CYS A 75 9.82 10.66 -3.78
N VAL A 76 10.58 9.66 -3.32
CA VAL A 76 11.65 9.01 -4.13
C VAL A 76 11.62 7.49 -4.06
N ASP A 77 11.28 6.93 -2.90
CA ASP A 77 11.10 5.49 -2.70
C ASP A 77 9.65 5.04 -3.00
N GLY A 78 8.69 5.98 -3.02
CA GLY A 78 7.28 5.77 -3.31
C GLY A 78 6.83 6.50 -4.59
N PRO A 79 5.60 7.07 -4.65
CA PRO A 79 4.57 7.13 -3.60
C PRO A 79 3.76 5.83 -3.46
N VAL A 80 3.93 4.89 -4.39
CA VAL A 80 3.24 3.60 -4.41
C VAL A 80 4.07 2.57 -3.65
N PHE A 81 3.45 1.93 -2.67
CA PHE A 81 4.05 0.89 -1.85
C PHE A 81 3.18 -0.37 -1.85
N ASP A 82 3.79 -1.51 -1.55
CA ASP A 82 3.06 -2.72 -1.17
C ASP A 82 2.30 -2.44 0.13
N ALA A 83 0.98 -2.59 0.08
CA ALA A 83 0.09 -2.32 1.20
C ALA A 83 0.43 -3.17 2.42
N TYR A 84 0.95 -4.39 2.23
CA TYR A 84 1.30 -5.30 3.31
C TYR A 84 2.62 -4.97 4.01
N SER A 85 3.42 -4.11 3.38
CA SER A 85 4.62 -3.56 4.00
C SER A 85 4.31 -2.34 4.88
N VAL A 86 3.20 -1.65 4.61
CA VAL A 86 2.80 -0.39 5.29
C VAL A 86 1.75 -0.64 6.37
N PHE A 87 0.74 -1.47 6.06
CA PHE A 87 -0.43 -1.80 6.89
C PHE A 87 -0.53 -3.29 7.19
#